data_AF-A0A8F7Y8Q1-F1
#
_entry.id   AF-A0A8F7Y8Q1-F1
#
_cell.length_a   1.000
_cell.length_b   1.000
_cell.length_c   1.000
_cell.angle_alpha   90.00
_cell.angle_beta   90.00
_cell.angle_gamma   90.00
#
_symmetry.space_group_name_H-M   'P 1'
#
loop_
_entity.id
_entity.type
_entity.pdbx_description
1 polymer ?
#
loop_
_entity_poly.entity_id
_entity_poly.type
_entity_poly.pdbx_seq_one_letter_code
_entity_poly.pdbx_strand_id
1 'polypeptide(L)'
;MLSKMVSDRVGKRFLNREIPQLPMSIKGQLMKRVKIEFSSGGIVIKHTGFKVLQGDRVLVEDFLSGKISDVFVRHYQVCADDSPVSIQFTKGDVPGLNVKATLS
;
A
#
# COMPACT_ATOMS: atom_id res chain seq x y z
N MET A 1 64.04 21.04 -33.66
CA MET A 1 63.68 20.91 -32.23
C MET A 1 62.30 20.26 -32.12
N LEU A 2 62.22 19.19 -31.33
CA LEU A 2 61.07 18.31 -31.10
C LEU A 2 59.94 18.99 -30.31
N SER A 3 58.68 18.68 -30.65
CA SER A 3 57.53 18.52 -29.72
C SER A 3 56.39 17.84 -30.50
N LYS A 4 56.17 16.53 -30.33
CA LYS A 4 55.21 15.88 -29.39
C LYS A 4 53.77 16.36 -29.62
N MET A 5 52.89 15.55 -30.24
CA MET A 5 52.00 14.57 -29.57
C MET A 5 51.08 15.30 -28.57
N VAL A 6 49.75 15.33 -28.73
CA VAL A 6 48.83 14.25 -28.33
C VAL A 6 47.41 14.62 -28.82
N SER A 7 46.74 13.62 -29.39
CA SER A 7 45.29 13.52 -29.64
C SER A 7 44.47 13.68 -28.36
N ASP A 8 43.33 14.37 -28.37
CA ASP A 8 42.14 13.81 -27.73
C ASP A 8 40.82 14.43 -28.24
N ARG A 9 40.03 13.55 -28.86
CA ARG A 9 38.62 13.74 -29.22
C ARG A 9 37.77 13.79 -27.95
N VAL A 10 37.36 14.96 -27.47
CA VAL A 10 36.29 15.03 -26.47
C VAL A 10 35.40 16.22 -26.75
N GLY A 11 34.14 15.95 -27.10
CA GLY A 11 33.14 17.01 -27.28
C GLY A 11 31.76 16.57 -27.78
N LYS A 12 31.49 15.27 -27.95
CA LYS A 12 30.14 14.76 -28.26
C LYS A 12 29.77 13.64 -27.32
N ARG A 13 29.39 13.95 -26.08
CA ARG A 13 28.95 12.92 -25.12
C ARG A 13 27.96 13.40 -24.06
N PHE A 14 27.02 14.30 -24.38
CA PHE A 14 25.91 14.60 -23.46
C PHE A 14 24.57 14.80 -24.17
N LEU A 15 24.29 13.98 -25.19
CA LEU A 15 23.01 13.97 -25.89
C LEU A 15 22.41 12.55 -25.84
N ASN A 16 22.41 11.96 -24.64
CA ASN A 16 21.72 10.71 -24.28
C ASN A 16 21.61 10.61 -22.75
N ARG A 17 21.14 11.68 -22.09
CA ARG A 17 20.57 11.51 -20.74
C ARG A 17 19.15 11.03 -20.97
N GLU A 18 18.94 9.72 -20.94
CA GLU A 18 17.64 9.18 -20.59
C GLU A 18 17.21 9.90 -19.31
N ILE A 19 16.10 10.65 -19.40
CA ILE A 19 15.48 11.26 -18.23
C ILE A 19 15.21 10.09 -17.28
N PRO A 20 15.76 10.08 -16.05
CA PRO A 20 15.38 9.07 -15.08
C PRO A 20 13.86 9.14 -14.96
N GLN A 21 13.16 8.07 -15.37
CA GLN A 21 11.73 8.00 -15.17
C GLN A 21 11.52 8.08 -13.66
N LEU A 22 11.07 9.25 -13.19
CA LEU A 22 10.56 9.39 -11.84
C LEU A 22 9.52 8.27 -11.67
N PRO A 23 9.54 7.51 -10.58
CA PRO A 23 8.52 6.50 -10.34
C PRO A 23 7.18 7.21 -10.53
N MET A 24 6.35 6.68 -11.45
CA MET A 24 5.07 7.29 -11.80
C MET A 24 4.39 7.69 -10.50
N SER A 25 4.34 9.00 -10.21
CA SER A 25 3.50 9.50 -9.15
C SER A 25 2.10 9.03 -9.52
N ILE A 26 1.59 8.04 -8.79
CA ILE A 26 0.32 7.42 -9.13
C ILE A 26 -0.70 8.51 -8.86
N LYS A 27 -1.10 9.16 -9.95
CA LYS A 27 -1.90 10.38 -9.97
C LYS A 27 -3.13 10.15 -9.07
N GLY A 28 -3.23 10.93 -7.98
CA GLY A 28 -4.36 10.88 -7.05
C GLY A 28 -4.13 10.14 -5.73
N GLN A 29 -2.95 9.54 -5.49
CA GLN A 29 -2.64 8.99 -4.18
C GLN A 29 -2.23 10.07 -3.18
N LEU A 30 -2.89 10.05 -2.03
CA LEU A 30 -2.65 10.94 -0.90
C LEU A 30 -2.55 10.11 0.38
N MET A 31 -1.93 10.67 1.41
CA MET A 31 -1.98 10.11 2.75
C MET A 31 -3.42 10.20 3.26
N LYS A 32 -4.03 9.06 3.53
CA LYS A 32 -5.40 8.91 4.00
C LYS A 32 -5.45 7.99 5.21
N ARG A 33 -6.57 8.03 5.92
CA ARG A 33 -6.84 7.16 7.05
C ARG A 33 -7.87 6.10 6.66
N VAL A 34 -7.50 4.83 6.79
CA VAL A 34 -8.46 3.73 6.73
C VAL A 34 -9.00 3.51 8.13
N LYS A 35 -10.33 3.48 8.28
CA LYS A 35 -11.04 2.98 9.46
C LYS A 35 -11.61 1.60 9.14
N ILE A 36 -11.27 0.63 9.97
CA ILE A 36 -11.82 -0.73 9.91
C ILE A 36 -12.66 -0.97 11.16
N GLU A 37 -13.94 -1.25 10.98
CA GLU A 37 -14.86 -1.62 12.04
C GLU A 37 -15.12 -3.12 11.97
N PHE A 38 -14.81 -3.83 13.05
CA PHE A 38 -15.12 -5.23 13.27
C PHE A 38 -16.27 -5.32 14.27
N SER A 39 -17.33 -6.06 13.97
CA SER A 39 -18.44 -6.24 14.91
C SER A 39 -18.94 -7.67 14.92
N SER A 40 -19.34 -8.14 16.11
CA SER A 40 -19.84 -9.50 16.29
C SER A 40 -20.68 -9.61 17.56
N GLY A 41 -21.56 -10.60 17.62
CA GLY A 41 -22.36 -10.93 18.81
C GLY A 41 -21.62 -11.78 19.86
N GLY A 42 -20.29 -11.94 19.78
CA GLY A 42 -19.51 -12.69 20.77
C GLY A 42 -18.71 -13.87 20.21
N ILE A 43 -17.88 -13.65 19.18
CA ILE A 43 -16.99 -14.68 18.65
C ILE A 43 -15.59 -14.62 19.29
N VAL A 44 -14.89 -15.75 19.26
CA VAL A 44 -13.47 -15.85 19.64
C VAL A 44 -12.64 -16.15 18.41
N ILE A 45 -11.71 -15.23 18.10
CA ILE A 45 -10.77 -15.34 16.99
C ILE A 45 -9.42 -15.75 17.56
N LYS A 46 -8.93 -16.94 17.17
CA LYS A 46 -7.61 -17.42 17.63
C LYS A 46 -6.49 -16.58 17.02
N HIS A 47 -6.44 -16.55 15.69
CA HIS A 47 -5.48 -15.78 14.91
C HIS A 47 -5.88 -15.82 13.44
N THR A 48 -6.30 -14.68 12.90
CA THR A 48 -6.70 -14.55 11.50
C THR A 48 -6.03 -13.33 10.89
N GLY A 49 -5.28 -13.53 9.79
CA GLY A 49 -4.71 -12.43 9.01
C GLY A 49 -5.74 -11.80 8.09
N PHE A 50 -5.65 -10.50 7.88
CA PHE A 50 -6.49 -9.76 6.95
C PHE A 50 -5.67 -8.73 6.18
N LYS A 51 -6.18 -8.38 5.00
CA LYS A 51 -5.65 -7.33 4.13
C LYS A 51 -6.72 -6.32 3.84
N VAL A 52 -6.33 -5.04 3.76
CA VAL A 52 -7.14 -3.99 3.15
C VAL A 52 -6.62 -3.77 1.74
N LEU A 53 -7.50 -3.85 0.76
CA LEU A 53 -7.18 -3.74 -0.65
C LEU A 53 -7.83 -2.50 -1.26
N GLN A 54 -7.16 -1.89 -2.22
CA GLN A 54 -7.73 -0.89 -3.14
C GLN A 54 -7.44 -1.38 -4.57
N GLY A 55 -8.47 -1.96 -5.21
CA GLY A 55 -8.29 -2.79 -6.40
C GLY A 55 -7.38 -3.98 -6.07
N ASP A 56 -6.30 -4.15 -6.84
CA ASP A 56 -5.30 -5.21 -6.63
C ASP A 56 -4.17 -4.82 -5.67
N ARG A 57 -4.19 -3.58 -5.14
CA ARG A 57 -3.11 -3.06 -4.28
C ARG A 57 -3.41 -3.31 -2.82
N VAL A 58 -2.44 -3.84 -2.09
CA VAL A 58 -2.51 -4.00 -0.63
C VAL A 58 -2.16 -2.68 0.04
N LEU A 59 -3.09 -2.13 0.83
CA LEU A 59 -2.89 -0.93 1.63
C LEU A 59 -2.45 -1.26 3.06
N VAL A 60 -3.00 -2.33 3.63
CA VAL A 60 -2.72 -2.79 5.00
C VAL A 60 -2.67 -4.31 5.00
N GLU A 61 -1.74 -4.88 5.77
CA GLU A 61 -1.72 -6.30 6.14
C GLU A 61 -1.52 -6.39 7.65
N ASP A 62 -2.45 -7.04 8.34
CA ASP A 62 -2.44 -7.14 9.81
C ASP A 62 -3.19 -8.41 10.25
N PHE A 63 -3.25 -8.65 11.56
CA PHE A 63 -3.88 -9.80 12.18
C PHE A 63 -4.90 -9.39 13.25
N LEU A 64 -5.88 -10.25 13.41
CA LEU A 64 -6.93 -10.15 14.42
C LEU A 64 -6.91 -11.41 15.30
N SER A 65 -6.93 -11.18 16.61
CA SER A 65 -7.03 -12.22 17.64
C SER A 65 -7.78 -11.68 18.85
N GLY A 66 -8.33 -12.58 19.66
CA GLY A 66 -9.09 -12.24 20.86
C GLY A 66 -10.60 -12.43 20.70
N LYS A 67 -11.35 -11.96 21.69
CA LYS A 67 -12.81 -12.03 21.72
C LYS A 67 -13.41 -10.71 21.23
N ILE A 68 -14.35 -10.78 20.30
CA ILE A 68 -15.10 -9.62 19.81
C ILE A 68 -16.57 -9.84 20.19
N SER A 69 -17.04 -9.07 21.16
CA SER A 69 -18.42 -9.13 21.68
C SER A 69 -19.28 -7.91 21.33
N ASP A 70 -18.68 -6.91 20.68
CA ASP A 70 -19.34 -5.70 20.22
C ASP A 70 -18.52 -5.11 19.05
N VAL A 71 -18.54 -3.80 18.85
CA VAL A 71 -17.73 -3.08 17.85
C VAL A 71 -16.30 -2.86 18.35
N PHE A 72 -15.34 -3.20 17.50
CA PHE A 72 -13.91 -2.92 17.67
C PHE A 72 -13.39 -2.21 16.42
N VAL A 73 -12.68 -1.10 16.59
CA VAL A 73 -12.25 -0.24 15.48
C VAL A 73 -10.72 -0.16 15.42
N ARG A 74 -10.16 -0.32 14.22
CA ARG A 74 -8.75 -0.04 13.93
C ARG A 74 -8.59 1.08 12.91
N HIS A 75 -7.48 1.80 13.02
CA HIS A 75 -7.13 2.89 12.11
C HIS A 75 -5.72 2.72 11.59
N TYR A 76 -5.53 2.99 10.29
CA TYR A 76 -4.24 2.93 9.62
C TYR A 76 -4.06 4.16 8.75
N GLN A 77 -2.83 4.68 8.70
CA GLN A 77 -2.44 5.67 7.68
C GLN A 77 -1.88 4.94 6.47
N VAL A 78 -2.38 5.28 5.29
CA VAL A 78 -2.03 4.62 4.02
C VAL A 78 -1.93 5.65 2.89
N CYS A 79 -1.13 5.35 1.87
CA CYS A 79 -1.20 6.07 0.59
C CYS A 79 -2.29 5.45 -0.28
N ALA A 80 -3.39 6.16 -0.48
CA ALA A 80 -4.54 5.66 -1.23
C ALA A 80 -5.16 6.76 -2.09
N ASP A 81 -5.85 6.37 -3.17
CA ASP A 81 -6.67 7.27 -3.98
C ASP A 81 -8.14 7.26 -3.51
N ASP A 82 -9.08 7.83 -4.27
CA ASP A 82 -10.51 7.88 -3.92
C ASP A 82 -11.30 6.59 -4.24
N SER A 83 -10.62 5.54 -4.73
CA SER A 83 -11.26 4.27 -5.06
C SER A 83 -11.71 3.53 -3.80
N PRO A 84 -12.79 2.73 -3.88
CA PRO A 84 -13.28 1.96 -2.75
C PRO A 84 -12.23 0.97 -2.23
N VAL A 85 -12.32 0.68 -0.94
CA VAL A 85 -11.49 -0.31 -0.25
C VAL A 85 -12.29 -1.56 0.09
N SER A 86 -11.64 -2.71 0.05
CA SER A 86 -12.22 -3.99 0.46
C SER A 86 -11.33 -4.68 1.49
N ILE A 87 -11.88 -5.67 2.19
CA ILE A 87 -11.14 -6.47 3.18
C ILE A 87 -11.13 -7.91 2.71
N GLN A 88 -9.96 -8.54 2.81
CA GLN A 88 -9.77 -9.95 2.49
C GLN A 88 -9.12 -10.67 3.67
N PHE A 89 -9.71 -11.79 4.10
CA PHE A 89 -9.12 -12.67 5.11
C PHE A 89 -8.28 -13.78 4.47
N THR A 90 -7.17 -14.15 5.11
CA THR A 90 -6.21 -15.12 4.55
C THR A 90 -6.70 -16.57 4.56
N LYS A 91 -7.65 -16.92 5.45
CA LYS A 91 -8.17 -18.29 5.62
C LYS A 91 -9.66 -18.41 5.28
N GLY A 92 -10.16 -17.51 4.43
CA GLY A 92 -11.59 -17.38 4.13
C GLY A 92 -12.32 -16.53 5.18
N ASP A 93 -13.62 -16.35 4.96
CA ASP A 93 -14.47 -15.52 5.80
C ASP A 93 -14.56 -16.07 7.23
N VAL A 94 -14.69 -15.17 8.20
CA VAL A 94 -14.87 -15.52 9.62
C VAL A 94 -16.37 -15.50 9.93
N PRO A 95 -17.02 -16.65 10.18
CA PRO A 95 -18.46 -16.70 10.43
C PRO A 95 -18.85 -15.85 11.66
N GLY A 96 -19.89 -15.03 11.50
CA GLY A 96 -20.39 -14.16 12.57
C GLY A 96 -19.54 -12.91 12.84
N LEU A 97 -18.50 -12.65 12.03
CA LEU A 97 -17.75 -11.40 12.03
C LEU A 97 -18.25 -10.51 10.89
N ASN A 98 -18.76 -9.33 11.24
CA ASN A 98 -19.04 -8.29 10.27
C ASN A 98 -17.84 -7.33 10.21
N VAL A 99 -17.48 -6.90 9.00
CA VAL A 99 -16.36 -5.97 8.82
C VAL A 99 -16.70 -4.89 7.82
N LYS A 100 -16.32 -3.65 8.14
CA LYS A 100 -16.48 -2.49 7.27
C LYS A 100 -15.19 -1.70 7.22
N ALA A 101 -14.63 -1.52 6.03
CA ALA A 101 -13.54 -0.57 5.78
C ALA A 101 -14.10 0.72 5.17
N THR A 102 -13.60 1.85 5.67
CA THR A 102 -13.90 3.18 5.11
C THR A 102 -12.61 3.97 5.00
N LEU A 103 -12.51 4.75 3.93
CA LEU A 103 -11.40 5.66 3.69
C LEU A 103 -11.85 7.08 4.06
N SER A 104 -11.03 7.80 4.81
CA SER A 104 -11.25 9.19 5.24
C SER A 104 -10.01 10.04 5.06
#